data_AF-A0A350G1H1-F1
#
_entry.id   AF-A0A350G1H1-F1
#
_cell.length_a   1.000
_cell.length_b   1.000
_cell.length_c   1.000
_cell.angle_alpha   90.00
_cell.angle_beta   90.00
_cell.angle_gamma   90.00
#
_symmetry.space_group_name_H-M   'P 1'
#
loop_
_entity.id
_entity.type
_entity.pdbx_description
1 polymer ?
#
loop_
_entity_poly.entity_id
_entity_poly.type
_entity_poly.pdbx_seq_one_letter_code
_entity_poly.pdbx_strand_id
1 'polypeptide(L)'
;VADIQRMKEYTNCDGVMIGRGAIANPWIFSGLDREQVPHDMLQQTIHEHLHKSVQFYGEEDGQRLFRKYAVQYLLLKTLDRESRKQILKQRPTGEFLEMLNQVYTAVA
;
A
#
# COMPACT_ATOMS: atom_id res chain seq x y z
N VAL A 1 -8.35 0.98 12.95
CA VAL A 1 -7.57 0.09 13.84
C VAL A 1 -8.32 -0.30 15.11
N ALA A 2 -9.41 0.42 15.45
CA ALA A 2 -10.22 0.20 16.65
C ALA A 2 -10.68 -1.26 16.89
N ASP A 3 -10.90 -2.03 15.82
CA ASP A 3 -11.28 -3.45 15.94
C ASP A 3 -10.25 -4.32 16.68
N ILE A 4 -8.96 -3.95 16.66
CA ILE A 4 -7.91 -4.69 17.39
C ILE A 4 -8.24 -4.71 18.88
N GLN A 5 -8.49 -3.53 19.47
CA GLN A 5 -8.78 -3.41 20.90
C GLN A 5 -10.15 -4.03 21.23
N ARG A 6 -11.16 -3.77 20.40
CA ARG A 6 -12.50 -4.34 20.55
C ARG A 6 -12.48 -5.87 20.59
N MET A 7 -11.69 -6.51 19.71
CA MET A 7 -11.59 -7.97 19.69
C MET A 7 -10.86 -8.53 20.89
N LYS A 8 -9.77 -7.89 21.33
CA LYS A 8 -9.08 -8.31 22.56
C LYS A 8 -9.99 -8.20 23.79
N GLU A 9 -10.73 -7.11 23.94
CA GLU A 9 -11.68 -6.92 25.05
C GLU A 9 -12.82 -7.94 25.02
N TYR A 10 -13.36 -8.21 23.83
CA TYR A 10 -14.48 -9.13 23.66
C TYR A 10 -14.09 -10.61 23.88
N THR A 11 -12.93 -11.03 23.37
CA THR A 11 -12.50 -12.44 23.41
C THR A 11 -11.55 -12.76 24.56
N ASN A 12 -11.02 -11.74 25.23
CA ASN A 12 -9.97 -11.85 26.25
C ASN A 12 -8.72 -12.62 25.77
N CYS A 13 -8.41 -12.54 24.47
CA CYS A 13 -7.21 -13.15 23.90
C CYS A 13 -5.98 -12.25 24.10
N ASP A 14 -4.82 -12.86 24.28
CA ASP A 14 -3.54 -12.15 24.45
C ASP A 14 -3.12 -11.36 23.18
N GLY A 15 -3.58 -11.82 22.02
CA GLY A 15 -3.25 -11.21 20.72
C GLY A 15 -4.33 -11.44 19.66
N VAL A 16 -4.18 -10.70 18.56
CA VAL A 16 -5.03 -10.81 17.37
C VAL A 16 -4.17 -10.96 16.12
N MET A 17 -4.66 -11.73 15.15
CA MET A 17 -4.03 -11.83 13.84
C MET A 17 -4.75 -10.92 12.83
N ILE A 18 -3.97 -10.17 12.06
CA ILE A 18 -4.49 -9.26 11.04
C ILE A 18 -4.11 -9.78 9.66
N GLY A 19 -5.12 -10.16 8.86
CA GLY A 19 -4.94 -10.60 7.48
C GLY A 19 -5.18 -9.47 6.48
N ARG A 20 -6.34 -9.49 5.83
CA ARG A 20 -6.72 -8.58 4.73
C ARG A 20 -6.50 -7.09 5.03
N GLY A 21 -6.73 -6.64 6.27
CA GLY A 21 -6.58 -5.24 6.67
C GLY A 21 -5.14 -4.71 6.52
N ALA A 22 -4.14 -5.58 6.68
CA ALA A 22 -2.73 -5.19 6.60
C ALA A 22 -2.26 -4.93 5.14
N ILE A 23 -2.99 -5.43 4.13
CA ILE A 23 -2.60 -5.28 2.73
C ILE A 23 -2.69 -3.82 2.27
N ALA A 24 -3.75 -3.11 2.67
CA ALA A 24 -3.96 -1.70 2.31
C ALA A 24 -3.37 -0.73 3.35
N ASN A 25 -3.20 -1.19 4.59
CA ASN A 25 -2.66 -0.42 5.70
C ASN A 25 -1.66 -1.25 6.49
N PRO A 26 -0.40 -1.43 6.03
CA PRO A 26 0.63 -2.10 6.82
C PRO A 26 0.94 -1.39 8.14
N TRP A 27 0.67 -0.08 8.26
CA TRP A 27 0.85 0.70 9.49
C TRP A 27 -0.17 0.35 10.59
N ILE A 28 -1.14 -0.52 10.29
CA ILE A 28 -2.07 -1.07 11.28
C ILE A 28 -1.35 -1.73 12.46
N PHE A 29 -0.15 -2.29 12.25
CA PHE A 29 0.66 -2.89 13.31
C PHE A 29 1.29 -1.85 14.24
N SER A 30 1.43 -0.60 13.77
CA SER A 30 1.80 0.55 14.59
C SER A 30 0.60 1.24 15.24
N GLY A 31 -0.61 0.67 15.10
CA GLY A 31 -1.84 1.26 15.62
C GLY A 31 -2.32 2.50 14.87
N LEU A 32 -1.86 2.71 13.63
CA LEU A 32 -2.27 3.85 12.81
C LEU A 32 -3.39 3.46 11.86
N ASP A 33 -4.47 4.25 11.89
CA ASP A 33 -5.41 4.29 10.77
C ASP A 33 -4.75 4.88 9.54
N ARG A 34 -5.23 4.49 8.36
CA ARG A 34 -4.54 4.78 7.11
C ARG A 34 -4.45 6.29 6.84
N GLU A 35 -5.46 7.03 7.27
CA GLU A 35 -5.61 8.48 7.19
C GLU A 35 -4.66 9.22 8.16
N GLN A 36 -4.12 8.54 9.16
CA GLN A 36 -3.15 9.10 10.12
C GLN A 36 -1.70 8.95 9.65
N VAL A 37 -1.47 8.18 8.57
CA VAL A 37 -0.13 7.92 8.05
C VAL A 37 0.37 9.16 7.31
N PRO A 38 1.50 9.76 7.73
CA PRO A 38 2.11 10.89 7.04
C PRO A 38 2.46 10.57 5.58
N HIS A 39 2.37 11.57 4.69
CA HIS A 39 2.60 11.39 3.25
C HIS A 39 4.03 10.93 2.92
N ASP A 40 5.02 11.44 3.64
CA ASP A 40 6.43 11.06 3.52
C ASP A 40 6.66 9.59 3.91
N MET A 41 6.07 9.16 5.03
CA MET A 41 6.13 7.76 5.49
C MET A 41 5.48 6.82 4.48
N LEU A 42 4.35 7.22 3.91
CA LEU A 42 3.66 6.48 2.86
C LEU A 42 4.54 6.32 1.60
N GLN A 43 5.09 7.42 1.10
CA GLN A 43 5.97 7.42 -0.07
C GLN A 43 7.20 6.54 0.17
N GLN A 44 7.87 6.70 1.31
CA GLN A 44 9.02 5.89 1.69
C GLN A 44 8.68 4.40 1.68
N THR A 45 7.57 4.02 2.32
CA THR A 45 7.15 2.61 2.40
C THR A 45 6.90 2.00 1.03
N ILE A 46 6.30 2.75 0.11
CA ILE A 46 6.01 2.30 -1.27
C ILE A 46 7.30 2.11 -2.05
N HIS A 47 8.21 3.08 -1.99
CA HIS A 47 9.51 3.01 -2.63
C HIS A 47 10.30 1.79 -2.13
N GLU A 48 10.36 1.61 -0.82
CA GLU A 48 11.02 0.47 -0.20
C GLU A 48 10.38 -0.86 -0.59
N HIS A 49 9.05 -0.95 -0.61
CA HIS A 49 8.35 -2.19 -0.97
C HIS A 49 8.56 -2.53 -2.45
N LEU A 50 8.49 -1.57 -3.37
CA LEU A 50 8.81 -1.81 -4.77
C LEU A 50 10.25 -2.27 -4.94
N HIS A 51 11.20 -1.59 -4.29
CA HIS A 51 12.61 -1.95 -4.33
C HIS A 51 12.85 -3.39 -3.84
N LYS A 52 12.28 -3.74 -2.68
CA LYS A 52 12.37 -5.10 -2.12
C LYS A 52 11.69 -6.14 -3.03
N SER A 53 10.58 -5.79 -3.67
CA SER A 53 9.89 -6.66 -4.62
C SER A 53 10.77 -6.95 -5.85
N VAL A 54 11.39 -5.92 -6.42
CA VAL A 54 12.33 -6.06 -7.55
C VAL A 54 13.58 -6.83 -7.16
N GLN A 55 14.15 -6.55 -5.99
CA GLN A 55 15.31 -7.27 -5.47
C GLN A 55 15.02 -8.77 -5.30
N PHE A 56 13.82 -9.13 -4.83
CA PHE A 56 13.49 -10.51 -4.51
C PHE A 56 13.00 -11.30 -5.73
N TYR A 57 12.12 -10.72 -6.55
CA TYR A 57 11.48 -11.41 -7.68
C TYR A 57 12.15 -11.12 -9.03
N GLY A 58 13.16 -10.25 -9.08
CA GLY A 58 13.72 -9.73 -10.32
C GLY A 58 12.90 -8.57 -10.90
N GLU A 59 13.43 -7.93 -11.92
CA GLU A 59 12.88 -6.66 -12.43
C GLU A 59 11.45 -6.81 -12.97
N GLU A 60 11.22 -7.77 -13.86
CA GLU A 60 9.91 -7.96 -14.50
C GLU A 60 8.84 -8.39 -13.50
N ASP A 61 9.09 -9.47 -12.76
CA ASP A 61 8.12 -10.03 -11.83
C ASP A 61 7.95 -9.17 -10.57
N GLY A 62 9.02 -8.58 -10.05
CA GLY A 62 8.96 -7.70 -8.90
C GLY A 62 8.09 -6.47 -9.15
N GLN A 63 8.21 -5.85 -10.33
CA GLN A 63 7.32 -4.77 -10.72
C GLN A 63 5.88 -5.27 -10.91
N ARG A 64 5.69 -6.37 -11.66
CA ARG A 64 4.36 -6.92 -11.99
C ARG A 64 3.57 -7.27 -10.73
N LEU A 65 4.21 -7.94 -9.78
CA LEU A 65 3.60 -8.35 -8.51
C LEU A 65 3.34 -7.15 -7.59
N PHE A 66 4.19 -6.11 -7.64
CA PHE A 66 4.01 -4.91 -6.83
C PHE A 66 2.76 -4.09 -7.19
N ARG A 67 2.34 -4.10 -8.47
CA ARG A 67 1.17 -3.32 -8.95
C ARG A 67 -0.09 -3.56 -8.12
N LYS A 68 -0.30 -4.78 -7.61
CA LYS A 68 -1.45 -5.10 -6.76
C LYS A 68 -1.43 -4.32 -5.43
N TYR A 69 -0.24 -4.05 -4.88
CA TYR A 69 -0.07 -3.28 -3.65
C TYR A 69 -0.14 -1.77 -3.91
N ALA A 70 0.45 -1.29 -5.01
CA ALA A 70 0.30 0.11 -5.44
C ALA A 70 -1.18 0.53 -5.51
N VAL A 71 -2.03 -0.36 -6.04
CA VAL A 71 -3.48 -0.16 -6.08
C VAL A 71 -4.12 -0.01 -4.70
N GLN A 72 -3.62 -0.71 -3.70
CA GLN A 72 -4.15 -0.68 -2.33
C GLN A 72 -3.63 0.54 -1.56
N TYR A 73 -2.34 0.86 -1.70
CA TYR A 73 -1.73 2.02 -1.06
C TYR A 73 -2.33 3.34 -1.53
N LEU A 74 -2.64 3.45 -2.83
CA LEU A 74 -3.26 4.63 -3.42
C LEU A 74 -4.74 4.76 -3.08
N LEU A 75 -5.32 3.84 -2.29
CA LEU A 75 -6.71 3.87 -1.83
C LEU A 75 -7.68 4.21 -2.97
N LEU A 76 -7.53 3.49 -4.09
CA LEU A 76 -8.17 3.72 -5.38
C LEU A 76 -9.71 3.62 -5.41
N LYS A 77 -10.38 3.71 -4.26
CA LYS A 77 -11.82 3.92 -4.21
C LYS A 77 -12.24 5.23 -4.87
N THR A 78 -11.35 6.21 -4.98
CA THR A 78 -11.60 7.52 -5.60
C THR A 78 -11.13 7.64 -7.06
N LEU A 79 -10.30 6.72 -7.56
CA LEU A 79 -9.82 6.78 -8.95
C LEU A 79 -10.82 6.14 -9.94
N ASP A 80 -11.02 6.83 -11.05
CA ASP A 80 -11.81 6.35 -12.17
C ASP A 80 -11.18 5.09 -12.81
N ARG A 81 -11.93 4.45 -13.70
CA ARG A 81 -11.51 3.18 -14.33
C ARG A 81 -10.24 3.35 -15.18
N GLU A 82 -10.05 4.47 -15.85
CA GLU A 82 -8.92 4.71 -16.73
C GLU A 82 -7.64 4.94 -15.94
N SER A 83 -7.69 5.74 -14.87
CA SER A 83 -6.55 5.92 -13.96
C SER A 83 -6.06 4.58 -13.38
N ARG A 84 -7.00 3.71 -12.99
CA ARG A 84 -6.67 2.34 -12.52
C ARG A 84 -6.00 1.49 -13.58
N LYS A 85 -6.50 1.52 -14.83
CA LYS A 85 -5.86 0.81 -15.94
C LYS A 85 -4.45 1.32 -16.18
N GLN A 86 -4.22 2.63 -16.09
CA GLN A 86 -2.90 3.21 -16.29
C GLN A 86 -1.92 2.70 -15.23
N ILE A 87 -2.29 2.63 -13.95
CA ILE A 87 -1.42 2.09 -12.89
C ILE A 87 -1.06 0.61 -13.14
N LEU A 88 -1.97 -0.17 -13.71
CA LEU A 88 -1.76 -1.61 -13.92
C LEU A 88 -0.96 -1.97 -15.18
N LYS A 89 -0.75 -1.01 -16.10
CA LYS A 89 0.03 -1.23 -17.33
C LYS A 89 1.50 -1.51 -17.02
N GLN A 90 2.11 -2.32 -17.87
CA GLN A 90 3.54 -2.58 -17.83
C GLN A 90 4.33 -1.34 -18.24
N ARG A 91 5.32 -0.98 -17.42
CA ARG A 91 6.27 0.12 -17.61
C ARG A 91 7.55 -0.20 -16.85
N PRO A 92 8.72 0.35 -17.24
CA PRO A 92 9.94 0.29 -16.44
C PRO A 92 9.75 0.80 -15.00
N THR A 93 10.57 0.31 -14.05
CA THR A 93 10.48 0.67 -12.62
C THR A 93 10.52 2.18 -12.39
N GLY A 94 11.43 2.89 -13.07
CA GLY A 94 11.61 4.34 -12.90
C GLY A 94 10.36 5.13 -13.29
N GLU A 95 9.82 4.86 -14.49
CA GLU A 95 8.57 5.48 -14.97
C GLU A 95 7.38 5.18 -14.06
N PHE A 96 7.34 3.97 -13.49
CA PHE A 96 6.28 3.60 -12.56
C PHE A 96 6.35 4.42 -11.27
N LEU A 97 7.55 4.63 -10.71
CA LEU A 97 7.75 5.48 -9.53
C LEU A 97 7.38 6.94 -9.79
N GLU A 98 7.79 7.50 -10.94
CA GLU A 98 7.42 8.87 -11.33
C GLU A 98 5.90 9.05 -11.41
N MET A 99 5.20 8.08 -12.02
CA MET A 99 3.74 8.09 -12.09
C MET A 99 3.11 8.01 -10.70
N LEU A 100 3.63 7.18 -9.79
CA LEU A 100 3.13 7.12 -8.42
C LEU A 100 3.30 8.47 -7.70
N ASN A 101 4.45 9.12 -7.87
CA ASN A 101 4.71 10.43 -7.29
C ASN A 101 3.76 11.51 -7.83
N GLN A 102 3.46 11.50 -9.13
CA GLN A 102 2.48 12.42 -9.72
C GLN A 102 1.06 12.24 -9.15
N VAL A 103 0.63 10.99 -8.94
CA VAL A 103 -0.66 10.71 -8.32
C VAL A 103 -0.71 11.25 -6.89
N TYR A 104 0.39 11.20 -6.15
CA TYR A 104 0.46 11.77 -4.80
C TYR A 104 0.34 13.28 -4.77
N THR A 105 1.05 14.00 -5.65
CA THR A 105 0.96 15.46 -5.73
C THR A 105 -0.44 15.95 -6.09
N ALA A 106 -1.21 15.16 -6.83
CA ALA A 106 -2.58 15.52 -7.23
C ALA A 106 -3.65 15.20 -6.16
N VAL A 107 -3.32 14.38 -5.15
CA VAL A 107 -4.25 13.92 -4.11
C VAL A 107 -3.96 14.55 -2.73
N ALA A 108 -2.77 15.12 -2.53
CA ALA A 108 -2.42 15.96 -1.39
C ALA A 108 -3.06 17.36 -1.49
#